data_AF-A0A933VLX2-F1
#
_entry.id   AF-A0A933VLX2-F1
#
_cell.length_a   1.000
_cell.length_b   1.000
_cell.length_c   1.000
_cell.angle_alpha   90.00
_cell.angle_beta   90.00
_cell.angle_gamma   90.00
#
_symmetry.space_group_name_H-M   'P 1'
#
loop_
_entity.id
_entity.type
_entity.pdbx_description
1 polymer ?
#
loop_
_entity_poly.entity_id
_entity_poly.type
_entity_poly.pdbx_seq_one_letter_code
_entity_poly.pdbx_strand_id
1 'polypeptide(L)'
;MDEPAPVSLADAEVAAGIARAARKGRGADRAPTLEQLLAAFGEHEPTPDARRRVKAALEVADVRVKPDLEEAAPGQRVLLQVRGGGGSGSGRALGGLLALAAVLAVAAVAATIAGQDDKSAGDDLPADTGVSVTAPPTTPPAATTAPEDGGATATTAPEDGATTTTTTPATTTPADEPSAAERRAAERERRRRAAARKRVTVRLTATQPTFLCVEDEDGLQLFGGTLTGRQTFKGDDLRFNIGLASTEVRVNGKVVPLQGSPTGIRVTRKGTTVLASGQRPC
;
A
#
# COMPACT_ATOMS: atom_id res chain seq x y z
N MET A 1 -20.63 39.01 9.77
CA MET A 1 -19.54 38.19 10.31
C MET A 1 -20.21 37.28 11.31
N ASP A 2 -20.47 36.03 10.93
CA ASP A 2 -21.04 35.04 11.85
C ASP A 2 -19.98 34.70 12.89
N GLU A 3 -20.31 34.95 14.15
CA GLU A 3 -19.47 34.63 15.29
C GLU A 3 -19.35 33.09 15.39
N PRO A 4 -18.15 32.52 15.49
CA PRO A 4 -17.99 31.06 15.56
C PRO A 4 -18.70 30.54 16.81
N ALA A 5 -19.62 29.59 16.63
CA ALA A 5 -20.34 28.99 17.74
C ALA A 5 -19.36 28.41 18.77
N PRO A 6 -19.56 28.64 20.08
CA PRO A 6 -18.66 28.14 21.11
C PRO A 6 -18.64 26.61 21.08
N VAL A 7 -17.44 26.04 20.90
CA VAL A 7 -17.22 24.60 20.89
C VAL A 7 -17.18 24.09 22.34
N SER A 8 -17.91 23.02 22.63
CA SER A 8 -17.87 22.40 23.95
C SER A 8 -16.51 21.72 24.20
N LEU A 9 -16.05 21.70 25.45
CA LEU A 9 -14.78 21.04 25.79
C LEU A 9 -14.82 19.53 25.46
N ALA A 10 -15.97 18.89 25.64
CA ALA A 10 -16.16 17.48 25.29
C ALA A 10 -15.96 17.24 23.78
N ASP A 11 -16.53 18.10 22.93
CA ASP A 11 -16.36 18.01 21.48
C ASP A 11 -14.91 18.25 21.06
N ALA A 12 -14.22 19.20 21.70
CA ALA A 12 -12.81 19.46 21.43
C ALA A 12 -11.91 18.26 21.79
N GLU A 13 -12.20 17.55 22.88
CA GLU A 13 -11.48 16.34 23.28
C GLU A 13 -11.69 15.19 22.29
N VAL A 14 -12.94 14.98 21.86
CA VAL A 14 -13.28 14.00 20.82
C VAL A 14 -12.56 14.33 19.52
N ALA A 15 -12.60 15.59 19.08
CA ALA A 15 -11.91 16.06 17.89
C ALA A 15 -10.38 15.83 17.97
N ALA A 16 -9.76 16.09 19.13
CA ALA A 16 -8.35 15.81 19.37
C ALA A 16 -8.04 14.30 19.34
N GLY A 17 -8.96 13.47 19.85
CA GLY A 17 -8.90 12.00 19.75
C GLY A 17 -8.90 11.52 18.30
N ILE A 18 -9.84 12.02 17.50
CA ILE A 18 -9.95 11.74 16.07
C ILE A 18 -8.69 12.23 15.33
N ALA A 19 -8.18 13.43 15.65
CA ALA A 19 -6.95 13.95 15.06
C ALA A 19 -5.74 13.04 15.34
N ARG A 20 -5.62 12.49 16.54
CA ARG A 20 -4.56 11.52 16.90
C ARG A 20 -4.75 10.20 16.16
N ALA A 21 -5.98 9.71 16.09
CA ALA A 21 -6.31 8.48 15.37
C ALA A 21 -6.00 8.63 13.87
N ALA A 22 -6.42 9.71 13.21
CA ALA A 22 -6.14 9.95 11.80
C ALA A 22 -4.62 10.06 11.50
N ARG A 23 -3.83 10.60 12.44
CA ARG A 23 -2.36 10.66 12.32
C ARG A 23 -1.71 9.28 12.42
N LYS A 24 -2.18 8.41 13.33
CA LYS A 24 -1.56 7.11 13.64
C LYS A 24 -2.17 5.93 12.88
N GLY A 25 -3.43 6.06 12.46
CA GLY A 25 -4.29 5.01 11.97
C GLY A 25 -4.12 4.64 10.51
N ARG A 26 -4.75 3.54 10.12
CA ARG A 26 -4.76 2.97 8.75
C ARG A 26 -5.73 3.77 7.87
N GLY A 27 -5.79 3.44 6.57
CA GLY A 27 -6.64 4.16 5.61
C GLY A 27 -8.12 4.32 6.04
N ALA A 28 -8.66 3.37 6.81
CA ALA A 28 -10.01 3.44 7.36
C ALA A 28 -10.21 4.58 8.38
N ASP A 29 -9.22 4.82 9.25
CA ASP A 29 -9.25 5.88 10.28
C ASP A 29 -9.15 7.29 9.69
N ARG A 30 -8.68 7.38 8.44
CA ARG A 30 -8.57 8.64 7.69
C ARG A 30 -9.79 8.93 6.81
N ALA A 31 -10.69 7.95 6.67
CA ALA A 31 -11.86 8.05 5.80
C ALA A 31 -13.11 7.43 6.47
N PRO A 32 -13.55 7.91 7.65
CA PRO A 32 -14.81 7.46 8.25
C PRO A 32 -16.01 7.87 7.39
N THR A 33 -17.15 7.20 7.56
CA THR A 33 -18.42 7.73 7.03
C THR A 33 -18.88 8.94 7.82
N LEU A 34 -19.72 9.78 7.22
CA LEU A 34 -20.32 10.92 7.90
C LEU A 34 -21.03 10.50 9.21
N GLU A 35 -21.79 9.42 9.19
CA GLU A 35 -22.52 8.90 10.36
C GLU A 35 -21.57 8.45 11.45
N GLN A 36 -20.47 7.77 11.09
CA GLN A 36 -19.47 7.34 12.04
C GLN A 36 -18.79 8.53 12.72
N LEU A 37 -18.52 9.58 11.93
CA LEU A 37 -17.92 10.79 12.46
C LEU A 37 -18.89 11.49 13.42
N LEU A 38 -20.16 11.67 13.04
CA LEU A 38 -21.18 12.29 13.89
C LEU A 38 -21.47 11.46 15.16
N ALA A 39 -21.56 10.14 15.02
CA ALA A 39 -21.77 9.24 16.14
C ALA A 39 -20.64 9.30 17.17
N ALA A 40 -19.40 9.61 16.75
CA ALA A 40 -18.28 9.81 17.67
C ALA A 40 -18.48 11.04 18.59
N PHE A 41 -19.25 12.03 18.14
CA PHE A 41 -19.67 13.19 18.93
C PHE A 41 -21.02 12.98 19.63
N GLY A 42 -21.55 11.76 19.61
CA GLY A 42 -22.85 11.42 20.21
C GLY A 42 -24.07 11.80 19.36
N GLU A 43 -23.86 12.18 18.09
CA GLU A 43 -24.92 12.61 17.18
C GLU A 43 -25.32 11.47 16.24
N HIS A 44 -26.55 10.97 16.41
CA HIS A 44 -27.09 9.88 15.59
C HIS A 44 -27.81 10.37 14.32
N GLU A 45 -28.28 11.62 14.31
CA GLU A 45 -28.96 12.22 13.18
C GLU A 45 -28.07 13.28 12.50
N PRO A 46 -27.92 13.26 11.17
CA PRO A 46 -27.06 14.18 10.43
C PRO A 46 -27.70 15.55 10.22
N THR A 47 -28.14 16.20 11.31
CA THR A 47 -28.75 17.53 11.29
C THR A 47 -27.74 18.61 10.88
N PRO A 48 -28.17 19.73 10.25
CA PRO A 48 -27.28 20.83 9.88
C PRO A 48 -26.53 21.43 11.07
N ASP A 49 -27.18 21.54 12.23
CA ASP A 49 -26.56 22.07 13.46
C ASP A 49 -25.49 21.14 14.02
N ALA A 50 -25.73 19.82 14.02
CA ALA A 50 -24.73 18.83 14.41
C ALA A 50 -23.49 18.91 13.49
N ARG A 51 -23.70 18.99 12.17
CA ARG A 51 -22.61 19.12 11.19
C ARG A 51 -21.77 20.39 11.42
N ARG A 52 -22.42 21.54 11.69
CA ARG A 52 -21.72 22.80 12.01
C ARG A 52 -20.89 22.71 13.28
N ARG A 53 -21.46 22.15 14.36
CA ARG A 53 -20.77 21.97 15.65
C ARG A 53 -19.55 21.04 15.51
N VAL A 54 -19.71 19.92 14.82
CA VAL A 54 -18.62 18.97 14.59
C VAL A 54 -17.53 19.57 13.70
N LYS A 55 -17.91 20.34 12.66
CA LYS A 55 -16.96 21.10 11.84
C LYS A 55 -16.14 22.08 12.68
N ALA A 56 -16.79 22.88 13.53
CA ALA A 56 -16.11 23.81 14.43
C ALA A 56 -15.15 23.09 15.39
N ALA A 57 -15.56 21.95 15.97
CA ALA A 57 -14.71 21.15 16.85
C ALA A 57 -13.48 20.58 16.13
N LEU A 58 -13.65 20.09 14.90
CA LEU A 58 -12.55 19.59 14.07
C LEU A 58 -11.60 20.71 13.65
N GLU A 59 -12.11 21.91 13.36
CA GLU A 59 -11.28 23.09 13.07
C GLU A 59 -10.42 23.50 14.26
N VAL A 60 -10.96 23.46 15.48
CA VAL A 60 -10.20 23.68 16.72
C VAL A 60 -9.06 22.66 16.88
N ALA A 61 -9.27 21.42 16.43
CA ALA A 61 -8.26 20.36 16.44
C ALA A 61 -7.34 20.36 15.20
N ASP A 62 -7.38 21.42 14.37
CA ASP A 62 -6.65 21.55 13.11
C ASP A 62 -6.96 20.42 12.08
N VAL A 63 -8.15 19.83 12.13
CA VAL A 63 -8.59 18.77 11.20
C VAL A 63 -9.49 19.36 10.12
N ARG A 64 -9.08 19.21 8.86
CA ARG A 64 -9.90 19.54 7.67
C ARG A 64 -10.61 18.30 7.16
N VAL A 65 -11.82 18.48 6.67
CA VAL A 65 -12.65 17.39 6.14
C VAL A 65 -12.91 17.60 4.65
N LYS A 66 -12.84 16.53 3.84
CA LYS A 66 -13.18 16.56 2.41
C LYS A 66 -14.09 15.38 1.99
N PRO A 67 -15.22 15.61 1.32
CA PRO A 67 -15.86 16.92 1.06
C PRO A 67 -16.25 17.62 2.37
N ASP A 68 -16.68 18.88 2.28
CA ASP A 68 -17.13 19.63 3.47
C ASP A 68 -18.27 18.86 4.17
N LEU A 69 -18.31 18.92 5.50
CA LEU A 69 -19.32 18.21 6.30
C LEU A 69 -20.73 18.66 5.99
N GLU A 70 -20.90 19.91 5.57
CA GLU A 70 -22.19 20.47 5.19
C GLU A 70 -22.66 19.98 3.81
N GLU A 71 -21.73 19.57 2.95
CA GLU A 71 -21.99 19.10 1.58
C GLU A 71 -22.02 17.57 1.47
N ALA A 72 -21.48 16.86 2.46
CA ALA A 72 -21.38 15.41 2.46
C ALA A 72 -22.77 14.75 2.46
N ALA A 73 -23.02 13.85 1.51
CA ALA A 73 -24.23 13.04 1.49
C ALA A 73 -24.25 12.03 2.65
N PRO A 74 -25.42 11.62 3.15
CA PRO A 74 -25.52 10.48 4.05
C PRO A 74 -24.86 9.23 3.43
N GLY A 75 -24.09 8.49 4.23
CA GLY A 75 -23.28 7.34 3.84
C GLY A 75 -21.96 7.69 3.17
N GLN A 76 -21.72 8.97 2.85
CA GLN A 76 -20.49 9.38 2.18
C GLN A 76 -19.29 9.32 3.12
N ARG A 77 -18.17 8.82 2.58
CA ARG A 77 -16.89 8.82 3.30
C ARG A 77 -16.25 10.19 3.21
N VAL A 78 -15.77 10.66 4.35
CA VAL A 78 -15.12 11.97 4.47
C VAL A 78 -13.65 11.79 4.82
N LEU A 79 -12.77 12.42 4.06
CA LEU A 79 -11.33 12.38 4.26
C LEU A 79 -10.91 13.38 5.33
N LEU A 80 -10.28 12.88 6.39
CA LEU A 80 -9.74 13.69 7.47
C LEU A 80 -8.28 14.06 7.19
N GLN A 81 -8.00 15.36 7.14
CA GLN A 81 -6.68 15.93 6.87
C GLN A 81 -6.24 16.77 8.07
N VAL A 82 -5.33 16.24 8.87
CA VAL A 82 -4.84 16.96 10.06
C VAL A 82 -3.70 17.89 9.71
N ARG A 83 -3.86 19.19 9.97
CA ARG A 83 -2.83 20.22 9.80
C ARG A 83 -1.88 20.15 11.00
N GLY A 84 -0.56 20.23 10.75
CA GLY A 84 0.41 20.43 11.83
C GLY A 84 0.86 19.21 12.65
N GLY A 85 0.84 18.00 12.09
CA GLY A 85 1.48 16.81 12.68
C GLY A 85 2.90 16.56 12.18
N GLY A 86 3.75 17.58 12.13
CA GLY A 86 5.15 17.48 11.68
C GLY A 86 6.05 16.76 12.70
N GLY A 87 5.90 15.44 12.83
CA GLY A 87 6.90 14.56 13.43
C GLY A 87 7.85 14.05 12.35
N SER A 88 8.99 14.73 12.21
CA SER A 88 10.22 14.38 11.44
C SER A 88 10.14 13.19 10.46
N GLY A 89 10.07 13.45 9.15
CA GLY A 89 10.25 12.33 8.22
C GLY A 89 9.99 12.51 6.74
N SER A 90 9.62 13.68 6.21
CA SER A 90 9.40 13.80 4.77
C SER A 90 9.77 15.20 4.26
N GLY A 91 11.07 15.37 4.02
CA GLY A 91 11.49 16.26 2.94
C GLY A 91 11.08 15.63 1.61
N ARG A 92 10.54 16.46 0.71
CA ARG A 92 9.80 16.17 -0.54
C ARG A 92 8.28 16.09 -0.27
N ALA A 93 7.42 16.92 -0.84
CA ALA A 93 7.51 17.69 -2.07
C ALA A 93 6.72 19.01 -1.95
N LEU A 94 7.44 20.13 -2.00
CA LEU A 94 6.94 21.37 -2.56
C LEU A 94 7.26 21.29 -4.05
N GLY A 95 6.23 21.24 -4.90
CA GLY A 95 6.38 21.29 -6.35
C GLY A 95 5.62 20.16 -7.04
N GLY A 96 4.48 20.53 -7.65
CA GLY A 96 3.84 19.75 -8.69
C GLY A 96 2.49 19.18 -8.30
N LEU A 97 1.42 19.94 -8.53
CA LEU A 97 0.36 19.58 -9.48
C LEU A 97 -0.77 20.62 -9.42
N LEU A 98 -0.54 21.73 -10.13
CA LEU A 98 -1.52 22.18 -11.11
C LEU A 98 -1.70 21.04 -12.13
N ALA A 99 -2.95 20.82 -12.56
CA ALA A 99 -3.43 19.82 -13.52
C ALA A 99 -3.86 18.46 -12.94
N LEU A 100 -5.15 18.38 -12.57
CA LEU A 100 -6.09 17.51 -13.28
C LEU A 100 -7.52 17.89 -12.88
N ALA A 101 -7.99 18.95 -13.52
CA ALA A 101 -9.41 19.13 -13.78
C ALA A 101 -9.82 18.20 -14.93
N ALA A 102 -11.09 17.80 -14.93
CA ALA A 102 -11.76 16.92 -15.90
C ALA A 102 -11.46 15.42 -15.76
N VAL A 103 -12.37 14.67 -15.12
CA VAL A 103 -13.54 14.05 -15.77
C VAL A 103 -14.29 13.28 -14.67
N LEU A 104 -15.51 13.72 -14.37
CA LEU A 104 -16.64 12.83 -14.09
C LEU A 104 -17.92 13.66 -14.14
N ALA A 105 -18.57 13.57 -15.31
CA ALA A 105 -19.99 13.85 -15.44
C ALA A 105 -20.74 12.65 -14.85
N VAL A 106 -21.65 12.91 -13.90
CA VAL A 106 -22.81 12.05 -13.67
C VAL A 106 -24.03 12.95 -13.69
N ALA A 107 -24.94 12.59 -14.58
CA ALA A 107 -26.17 13.25 -14.91
C ALA A 107 -27.09 13.39 -13.70
N ALA A 108 -27.67 14.59 -13.55
CA ALA A 108 -28.84 14.81 -12.73
C ALA A 108 -30.12 14.60 -13.56
N VAL A 109 -31.08 14.01 -12.87
CA VAL A 109 -32.37 13.47 -13.31
C VAL A 109 -33.37 14.57 -13.69
N ALA A 110 -34.20 14.30 -14.70
CA ALA A 110 -35.57 14.82 -14.81
C ALA A 110 -36.46 13.67 -15.30
N ALA A 111 -37.31 13.10 -14.42
CA ALA A 111 -38.77 13.24 -14.42
C ALA A 111 -39.42 12.60 -15.68
N THR A 112 -40.32 11.60 -15.62
CA THR A 112 -41.64 11.61 -14.98
C THR A 112 -42.40 10.28 -15.24
N ILE A 113 -43.40 10.01 -14.38
CA ILE A 113 -44.72 9.36 -14.63
C ILE A 113 -44.85 7.81 -14.61
N ALA A 114 -45.59 7.39 -13.57
CA ALA A 114 -46.69 6.42 -13.48
C ALA A 114 -46.52 4.93 -13.85
N GLY A 115 -47.00 4.09 -12.92
CA GLY A 115 -48.00 3.10 -13.28
C GLY A 115 -47.71 1.65 -12.91
N GLN A 116 -48.36 1.20 -11.82
CA GLN A 116 -49.37 0.14 -11.87
C GLN A 116 -49.01 -1.33 -11.53
N ASP A 117 -49.56 -1.74 -10.38
CA ASP A 117 -50.27 -2.99 -10.01
C ASP A 117 -49.61 -4.39 -10.03
N ASP A 118 -49.58 -4.97 -8.81
CA ASP A 118 -50.10 -6.28 -8.37
C ASP A 118 -49.93 -7.56 -9.24
N LYS A 119 -49.22 -8.57 -8.69
CA LYS A 119 -49.81 -9.87 -8.25
C LYS A 119 -48.75 -10.97 -7.97
N SER A 120 -48.87 -11.52 -6.75
CA SER A 120 -48.84 -12.92 -6.32
C SER A 120 -48.20 -14.06 -7.13
N ALA A 121 -47.40 -14.83 -6.37
CA ALA A 121 -47.43 -16.30 -6.18
C ALA A 121 -46.85 -17.28 -7.23
N GLY A 122 -46.31 -18.38 -6.71
CA GLY A 122 -45.87 -19.61 -7.41
C GLY A 122 -44.34 -19.71 -7.44
N ASP A 123 -43.66 -20.48 -6.59
CA ASP A 123 -43.60 -21.96 -6.50
C ASP A 123 -42.94 -22.61 -7.73
N ASP A 124 -42.34 -23.78 -7.51
CA ASP A 124 -41.65 -24.70 -8.44
C ASP A 124 -40.13 -24.55 -8.68
N LEU A 125 -39.38 -25.28 -7.84
CA LEU A 125 -38.21 -26.07 -8.26
C LEU A 125 -38.70 -27.35 -8.98
N PRO A 126 -37.96 -27.87 -9.97
CA PRO A 126 -37.31 -29.17 -9.71
C PRO A 126 -35.89 -29.32 -10.25
N ALA A 127 -35.33 -30.47 -9.88
CA ALA A 127 -33.94 -30.90 -9.94
C ALA A 127 -33.43 -31.40 -11.30
N ASP A 128 -32.10 -31.55 -11.32
CA ASP A 128 -31.29 -32.53 -12.07
C ASP A 128 -31.26 -32.47 -13.60
N THR A 129 -30.06 -32.23 -14.14
CA THR A 129 -29.53 -33.09 -15.21
C THR A 129 -28.01 -33.03 -15.24
N GLY A 130 -27.39 -34.20 -15.01
CA GLY A 130 -25.94 -34.36 -14.95
C GLY A 130 -25.27 -34.39 -16.31
N VAL A 131 -23.94 -34.26 -16.28
CA VAL A 131 -23.07 -34.84 -17.30
C VAL A 131 -21.82 -35.41 -16.60
N SER A 132 -21.72 -36.74 -16.64
CA SER A 132 -20.49 -37.48 -16.38
C SER A 132 -19.55 -37.34 -17.58
N VAL A 133 -18.31 -36.91 -17.39
CA VAL A 133 -17.22 -37.14 -18.35
C VAL A 133 -15.90 -37.41 -17.61
N THR A 134 -15.53 -38.69 -17.65
CA THR A 134 -14.20 -39.26 -17.96
C THR A 134 -12.97 -38.85 -17.14
N ALA A 135 -12.38 -39.87 -16.50
CA ALA A 135 -10.96 -40.02 -16.21
C ALA A 135 -10.49 -41.37 -16.83
N PRO A 136 -9.19 -41.75 -16.84
CA PRO A 136 -7.90 -41.05 -16.92
C PRO A 136 -7.10 -41.59 -18.17
N PRO A 137 -5.74 -41.57 -18.34
CA PRO A 137 -4.76 -42.25 -17.45
C PRO A 137 -3.33 -41.65 -17.33
N THR A 138 -2.59 -42.16 -16.31
CA THR A 138 -1.13 -42.48 -16.23
C THR A 138 -0.04 -41.43 -16.55
N THR A 139 1.20 -41.39 -16.03
CA THR A 139 2.01 -41.95 -14.92
C THR A 139 3.43 -41.31 -15.12
N PRO A 140 4.20 -40.97 -14.07
CA PRO A 140 5.59 -40.44 -14.15
C PRO A 140 6.63 -41.59 -14.28
N PRO A 141 7.91 -41.39 -14.69
CA PRO A 141 8.95 -40.94 -13.74
C PRO A 141 10.23 -40.26 -14.31
N ALA A 142 10.98 -39.64 -13.37
CA ALA A 142 12.44 -39.59 -13.18
C ALA A 142 13.43 -39.14 -14.29
N ALA A 143 14.33 -38.22 -13.92
CA ALA A 143 15.78 -38.50 -13.94
C ALA A 143 16.57 -37.48 -13.09
N THR A 144 17.25 -38.04 -12.09
CA THR A 144 18.42 -37.51 -11.38
C THR A 144 19.64 -37.57 -12.29
N THR A 145 20.52 -36.55 -12.26
CA THR A 145 21.99 -36.72 -12.37
C THR A 145 22.71 -35.40 -12.03
N ALA A 146 23.37 -35.38 -10.88
CA ALA A 146 24.75 -34.90 -10.75
C ALA A 146 25.64 -36.16 -10.89
N PRO A 147 26.92 -36.07 -11.32
CA PRO A 147 27.98 -35.64 -10.40
C PRO A 147 29.24 -34.99 -11.06
N GLU A 148 30.15 -34.56 -10.18
CA GLU A 148 31.64 -34.65 -10.24
C GLU A 148 32.40 -33.85 -11.33
N ASP A 149 33.32 -32.95 -10.97
CA ASP A 149 34.63 -33.09 -10.31
C ASP A 149 35.75 -32.97 -11.36
N GLY A 150 36.81 -32.23 -11.04
CA GLY A 150 37.85 -31.88 -12.00
C GLY A 150 38.74 -30.75 -11.51
N GLY A 151 39.70 -31.09 -10.66
CA GLY A 151 40.77 -30.19 -10.23
C GLY A 151 41.81 -29.90 -11.31
N ALA A 152 42.64 -28.88 -11.05
CA ALA A 152 44.10 -28.88 -11.27
C ALA A 152 44.70 -27.52 -10.86
N THR A 153 45.53 -27.59 -9.83
CA THR A 153 46.80 -26.91 -9.54
C THR A 153 47.35 -25.89 -10.56
N ALA A 154 47.75 -24.71 -10.07
CA ALA A 154 49.03 -24.07 -10.44
C ALA A 154 49.45 -22.99 -9.43
N THR A 155 50.57 -23.28 -8.77
CA THR A 155 51.46 -22.39 -8.03
C THR A 155 52.04 -21.29 -8.92
N THR A 156 52.15 -20.06 -8.44
CA THR A 156 53.29 -19.18 -8.77
C THR A 156 53.48 -18.07 -7.73
N ALA A 157 54.62 -18.11 -7.03
CA ALA A 157 55.25 -16.98 -6.35
C ALA A 157 55.96 -16.09 -7.41
N PRO A 158 56.15 -14.81 -7.12
CA PRO A 158 57.53 -14.32 -6.94
C PRO A 158 57.63 -13.44 -5.67
N GLU A 159 58.60 -13.66 -4.80
CA GLU A 159 59.97 -13.13 -4.87
C GLU A 159 60.08 -11.61 -4.70
N ASP A 160 60.66 -11.30 -3.55
CA ASP A 160 61.45 -10.15 -3.14
C ASP A 160 61.74 -9.07 -4.19
N GLY A 161 61.37 -7.85 -3.80
CA GLY A 161 61.80 -6.59 -4.43
C GLY A 161 61.86 -5.50 -3.37
N ALA A 162 62.80 -5.62 -2.43
CA ALA A 162 63.09 -4.60 -1.43
C ALA A 162 63.50 -3.28 -2.13
N THR A 163 62.57 -2.34 -2.21
CA THR A 163 62.83 -0.97 -2.66
C THR A 163 62.88 -0.09 -1.41
N THR A 164 64.10 0.33 -1.03
CA THR A 164 64.34 1.33 0.01
C THR A 164 63.81 2.68 -0.46
N THR A 165 62.58 3.00 -0.08
CA THR A 165 61.99 4.33 -0.27
C THR A 165 62.45 5.25 0.84
N THR A 166 63.37 6.14 0.52
CA THR A 166 63.78 7.29 1.33
C THR A 166 62.54 8.03 1.83
N THR A 167 62.32 8.00 3.14
CA THR A 167 61.20 8.68 3.81
C THR A 167 61.52 10.17 3.93
N THR A 168 60.99 10.96 3.01
CA THR A 168 60.85 12.41 3.22
C THR A 168 59.80 12.62 4.31
N PRO A 169 60.07 13.38 5.39
CA PRO A 169 59.05 13.70 6.37
C PRO A 169 57.98 14.54 5.66
N ALA A 170 56.84 13.90 5.37
CA ALA A 170 55.64 14.62 4.97
C ALA A 170 55.25 15.49 6.17
N THR A 171 55.40 16.80 6.01
CA THR A 171 54.72 17.78 6.84
C THR A 171 53.25 17.38 6.87
N THR A 172 52.82 16.79 7.98
CA THR A 172 51.43 16.45 8.22
C THR A 172 50.69 17.75 8.40
N THR A 173 50.21 18.31 7.29
CA THR A 173 49.04 19.18 7.30
C THR A 173 48.00 18.44 8.14
N PRO A 174 47.49 19.03 9.24
CA PRO A 174 46.49 18.36 10.06
C PRO A 174 45.37 17.92 9.13
N ALA A 175 45.15 16.61 9.08
CA ALA A 175 44.06 16.03 8.33
C ALA A 175 42.79 16.71 8.83
N ASP A 176 42.17 17.50 7.95
CA ASP A 176 40.95 18.23 8.23
C ASP A 176 39.93 17.20 8.69
N GLU A 177 39.72 17.12 10.01
CA GLU A 177 38.81 16.14 10.57
C GLU A 177 37.44 16.45 10.00
N PRO A 178 36.74 15.47 9.39
CA PRO A 178 35.46 15.73 8.77
C PRO A 178 34.56 16.36 9.82
N SER A 179 34.02 17.53 9.47
CA SER A 179 33.25 18.35 10.37
C SER A 179 32.08 17.55 10.95
N ALA A 180 31.60 17.94 12.12
CA ALA A 180 30.44 17.27 12.74
C ALA A 180 29.21 17.24 11.81
N ALA A 181 29.10 18.19 10.87
CA ALA A 181 28.06 18.21 9.85
C ALA A 181 28.26 17.10 8.80
N GLU A 182 29.47 16.91 8.30
CA GLU A 182 29.79 15.87 7.31
C GLU A 182 29.67 14.46 7.89
N ARG A 183 30.10 14.25 9.14
CA ARG A 183 29.90 12.97 9.84
C ARG A 183 28.41 12.61 9.95
N ARG A 184 27.56 13.60 10.26
CA ARG A 184 26.10 13.42 10.33
C ARG A 184 25.46 13.17 8.96
N ALA A 185 25.94 13.84 7.91
CA ALA A 185 25.46 13.62 6.54
C ALA A 185 25.81 12.20 6.04
N ALA A 186 27.06 11.78 6.24
CA ALA A 186 27.52 10.43 5.91
C ALA A 186 26.76 9.35 6.68
N GLU A 187 26.49 9.57 7.98
CA GLU A 187 25.67 8.64 8.77
C GLU A 187 24.23 8.57 8.27
N ARG A 188 23.61 9.72 7.96
CA ARG A 188 22.26 9.77 7.37
C ARG A 188 22.19 9.04 6.04
N GLU A 189 23.19 9.20 5.18
CA GLU A 189 23.26 8.49 3.91
C GLU A 189 23.48 6.99 4.11
N ARG A 190 24.37 6.58 5.02
CA ARG A 190 24.56 5.17 5.38
C ARG A 190 23.27 4.55 5.92
N ARG A 191 22.54 5.25 6.78
CA ARG A 191 21.23 4.82 7.30
C ARG A 191 20.18 4.73 6.18
N ARG A 192 20.13 5.69 5.26
CA ARG A 192 19.23 5.65 4.08
C ARG A 192 19.54 4.46 3.16
N ARG A 193 20.81 4.24 2.83
CA ARG A 193 21.25 3.09 2.03
C ARG A 193 20.95 1.77 2.75
N ALA A 194 21.17 1.71 4.07
CA ALA A 194 20.82 0.54 4.88
C ALA A 194 19.30 0.30 4.93
N ALA A 195 18.48 1.35 4.98
CA ALA A 195 17.02 1.23 4.93
C ALA A 195 16.52 0.83 3.53
N ALA A 196 17.12 1.33 2.46
CA ALA A 196 16.79 0.93 1.09
C ALA A 196 17.11 -0.56 0.83
N ARG A 197 18.20 -1.07 1.41
CA ARG A 197 18.56 -2.50 1.38
C ARG A 197 17.56 -3.42 2.09
N LYS A 198 16.65 -2.86 2.89
CA LYS A 198 15.69 -3.65 3.66
C LYS A 198 14.39 -3.92 2.90
N ARG A 199 14.08 -3.18 1.83
CA ARG A 199 12.81 -3.39 1.11
C ARG A 199 12.92 -4.52 0.10
N VAL A 200 11.88 -5.34 0.02
CA VAL A 200 11.72 -6.32 -1.05
C VAL A 200 11.22 -5.59 -2.30
N THR A 201 11.78 -5.94 -3.46
CA THR A 201 11.30 -5.47 -4.76
C THR A 201 10.65 -6.65 -5.48
N VAL A 202 9.37 -6.53 -5.80
CA VAL A 202 8.61 -7.54 -6.54
C VAL A 202 8.23 -6.98 -7.89
N ARG A 203 8.61 -7.67 -8.96
CA ARG A 203 8.25 -7.32 -10.33
C ARG A 203 7.34 -8.40 -10.89
N LEU A 204 6.17 -7.98 -11.38
CA LEU A 204 5.21 -8.85 -12.05
C LEU A 204 5.20 -8.50 -13.54
N THR A 205 5.21 -9.52 -14.39
CA THR A 205 5.06 -9.37 -15.84
C THR A 205 3.97 -10.31 -16.32
N ALA A 206 2.84 -9.75 -16.73
CA ALA A 206 1.72 -10.47 -17.29
C ALA A 206 1.87 -10.58 -18.82
N THR A 207 1.80 -11.81 -19.33
CA THR A 207 1.80 -12.11 -20.77
C THR A 207 0.43 -11.88 -21.41
N GLN A 208 -0.64 -11.99 -20.62
CA GLN A 208 -2.02 -11.68 -20.99
C GLN A 208 -2.67 -10.86 -19.86
N PRO A 209 -3.70 -10.04 -20.15
CA PRO A 209 -4.42 -9.30 -19.11
C PRO A 209 -4.91 -10.24 -18.00
N THR A 210 -4.59 -9.93 -16.75
CA THR A 210 -4.94 -10.77 -15.60
C THR A 210 -5.32 -9.95 -14.39
N PHE A 211 -6.19 -10.48 -13.54
CA PHE A 211 -6.49 -9.84 -12.26
C PHE A 211 -5.25 -9.84 -11.36
N LEU A 212 -4.99 -8.70 -10.73
CA LEU A 212 -3.97 -8.55 -9.72
C LEU A 212 -4.51 -7.70 -8.58
N CYS A 213 -4.31 -8.18 -7.36
CA CYS A 213 -4.44 -7.39 -6.16
C CYS A 213 -3.16 -7.40 -5.35
N VAL A 214 -2.82 -6.24 -4.81
CA VAL A 214 -1.61 -6.02 -4.00
C VAL A 214 -1.97 -5.20 -2.78
N GLU A 215 -1.60 -5.71 -1.62
CA GLU A 215 -1.68 -5.02 -0.33
C GLU A 215 -0.30 -4.95 0.32
N ASP A 216 -0.08 -3.93 1.15
CA ASP A 216 1.08 -3.85 2.03
C ASP A 216 0.86 -4.57 3.38
N GLU A 217 1.82 -4.41 4.30
CA GLU A 217 1.78 -4.95 5.66
C GLU A 217 0.62 -4.41 6.51
N ASP A 218 0.14 -3.22 6.17
CA ASP A 218 -0.97 -2.56 6.85
C ASP A 218 -2.33 -2.89 6.19
N GLY A 219 -2.34 -3.70 5.13
CA GLY A 219 -3.56 -4.00 4.37
C GLY A 219 -4.01 -2.83 3.49
N LEU A 220 -3.15 -1.85 3.24
CA LEU A 220 -3.43 -0.80 2.28
C LEU A 220 -3.29 -1.38 0.87
N GLN A 221 -4.36 -1.28 0.08
CA GLN A 221 -4.35 -1.69 -1.31
C GLN A 221 -3.41 -0.78 -2.11
N LEU A 222 -2.31 -1.35 -2.59
CA LEU A 222 -1.34 -0.69 -3.47
C LEU A 222 -1.76 -0.78 -4.94
N PHE A 223 -2.52 -1.82 -5.29
CA PHE A 223 -3.08 -2.03 -6.62
C PHE A 223 -4.28 -2.99 -6.52
N GLY A 224 -5.32 -2.76 -7.29
CA GLY A 224 -6.37 -3.75 -7.52
C GLY A 224 -7.06 -3.51 -8.86
N GLY A 225 -7.10 -4.54 -9.68
CA GLY A 225 -7.66 -4.48 -11.02
C GLY A 225 -6.92 -5.37 -12.00
N THR A 226 -6.99 -5.04 -13.29
CA THR A 226 -6.34 -5.81 -14.35
C THR A 226 -4.90 -5.35 -14.54
N LEU A 227 -3.94 -6.25 -14.30
CA LEU A 227 -2.55 -6.08 -14.70
C LEU A 227 -2.43 -6.35 -16.21
N THR A 228 -1.95 -5.34 -16.93
CA THR A 228 -1.49 -5.46 -18.31
C THR A 228 0.00 -5.14 -18.38
N GLY A 229 0.80 -6.02 -18.99
CA GLY A 229 2.24 -5.83 -19.09
C GLY A 229 2.97 -5.96 -17.75
N ARG A 230 3.77 -4.96 -17.36
CA ARG A 230 4.76 -5.06 -16.28
C ARG A 230 4.52 -4.04 -15.19
N GLN A 231 4.51 -4.50 -13.94
CA GLN A 231 4.42 -3.63 -12.76
C GLN A 231 5.50 -4.01 -11.73
N THR A 232 5.95 -3.05 -10.92
CA THR A 232 6.92 -3.28 -9.85
C THR A 232 6.44 -2.65 -8.55
N PHE A 233 6.53 -3.41 -7.46
CA PHE A 233 6.13 -3.04 -6.12
C PHE A 233 7.34 -3.14 -5.18
N LYS A 234 7.38 -2.27 -4.17
CA LYS A 234 8.44 -2.24 -3.17
C LYS A 234 7.85 -2.07 -1.79
N GLY A 235 8.24 -2.92 -0.85
CA GLY A 235 7.72 -2.93 0.51
C GLY A 235 8.49 -3.91 1.39
N ASP A 236 8.23 -3.89 2.69
CA ASP A 236 8.86 -4.82 3.63
C ASP A 236 8.12 -6.17 3.72
N ASP A 237 6.80 -6.11 3.57
CA ASP A 237 5.88 -7.22 3.43
C ASP A 237 4.79 -6.82 2.43
N LEU A 238 4.63 -7.64 1.39
CA LEU A 238 3.69 -7.41 0.30
C LEU A 238 2.86 -8.67 0.09
N ARG A 239 1.55 -8.51 0.03
CA ARG A 239 0.61 -9.60 -0.26
C ARG A 239 0.06 -9.41 -1.65
N PHE A 240 -0.03 -10.51 -2.40
CA PHE A 240 -0.52 -10.52 -3.77
C PHE A 240 -1.61 -11.59 -3.93
N ASN A 241 -2.61 -11.29 -4.75
CA ASN A 241 -3.51 -12.27 -5.34
C ASN A 241 -3.45 -12.12 -6.85
N ILE A 242 -3.03 -13.18 -7.53
CA ILE A 242 -2.69 -13.18 -8.95
C ILE A 242 -3.66 -14.12 -9.65
N GLY A 243 -4.38 -13.60 -10.64
CA GLY A 243 -5.41 -14.35 -11.36
C GLY A 243 -4.85 -15.52 -12.18
N LEU A 244 -3.77 -15.29 -12.93
CA LEU A 244 -3.17 -16.28 -13.84
C LEU A 244 -1.73 -16.65 -13.45
N ALA A 245 -1.46 -17.96 -13.40
CA ALA A 245 -0.15 -18.55 -13.16
C ALA A 245 0.89 -18.24 -14.27
N SER A 246 0.43 -17.82 -15.45
CA SER A 246 1.30 -17.37 -16.55
C SER A 246 1.99 -16.03 -16.28
N THR A 247 1.67 -15.37 -15.17
CA THR A 247 2.32 -14.14 -14.71
C THR A 247 3.71 -14.47 -14.16
N GLU A 248 4.75 -13.90 -14.76
CA GLU A 248 6.10 -14.04 -14.24
C GLU A 248 6.30 -13.13 -13.02
N VAL A 249 6.55 -13.73 -11.86
CA VAL A 249 6.85 -13.01 -10.61
C VAL A 249 8.34 -13.10 -10.31
N ARG A 250 8.98 -11.94 -10.14
CA ARG A 250 10.37 -11.84 -9.67
C ARG A 250 10.45 -11.12 -8.35
N VAL A 251 11.02 -11.78 -7.34
CA VAL A 251 11.31 -11.21 -6.02
C VAL A 251 12.81 -10.97 -5.92
N ASN A 252 13.21 -9.70 -5.79
CA ASN A 252 14.62 -9.28 -5.78
C ASN A 252 15.41 -9.85 -6.97
N GLY A 253 14.78 -9.92 -8.14
CA GLY A 253 15.37 -10.46 -9.38
C GLY A 253 15.25 -11.98 -9.57
N LYS A 254 14.90 -12.75 -8.53
CA LYS A 254 14.71 -14.21 -8.61
C LYS A 254 13.28 -14.56 -9.01
N VAL A 255 13.12 -15.44 -9.98
CA VAL A 255 11.80 -15.94 -10.41
C VAL A 255 11.18 -16.78 -9.29
N VAL A 256 9.91 -16.54 -8.99
CA VAL A 256 9.11 -17.31 -8.04
C VAL A 256 8.01 -18.05 -8.80
N PRO A 257 8.00 -19.40 -8.79
CA PRO A 257 6.95 -20.16 -9.46
C PRO A 257 5.61 -19.98 -8.75
N LEU A 258 4.54 -19.82 -9.53
CA LEU A 258 3.18 -19.79 -9.04
C LEU A 258 2.62 -21.22 -9.02
N GLN A 259 1.93 -21.57 -7.93
CA GLN A 259 1.43 -22.94 -7.68
C GLN A 259 0.01 -23.18 -8.22
N GLY A 260 -0.53 -22.26 -9.02
CA GLY A 260 -1.88 -22.37 -9.58
C GLY A 260 -2.49 -21.04 -10.02
N SER A 261 -3.76 -21.08 -10.45
CA SER A 261 -4.55 -19.91 -10.83
C SER A 261 -5.94 -19.99 -10.18
N PRO A 262 -6.37 -19.01 -9.37
CA PRO A 262 -5.59 -17.89 -8.83
C PRO A 262 -4.58 -18.36 -7.78
N THR A 263 -3.50 -17.58 -7.59
CA THR A 263 -2.50 -17.82 -6.54
C THR A 263 -2.33 -16.59 -5.66
N GLY A 264 -2.43 -16.80 -4.35
CA GLY A 264 -2.05 -15.80 -3.35
C GLY A 264 -0.62 -16.03 -2.86
N ILE A 265 0.19 -14.99 -2.78
CA ILE A 265 1.53 -15.04 -2.18
C ILE A 265 1.76 -13.88 -1.23
N ARG A 266 2.45 -14.14 -0.13
CA ARG A 266 3.03 -13.13 0.75
C ARG A 266 4.53 -13.12 0.54
N VAL A 267 5.07 -11.95 0.27
CA VAL A 267 6.48 -11.75 0.02
C VAL A 267 7.05 -10.87 1.12
N THR A 268 7.94 -11.45 1.92
CA THR A 268 8.66 -10.74 2.99
C THR A 268 10.16 -10.83 2.73
N ARG A 269 10.95 -10.12 3.55
CA ARG A 269 12.41 -10.29 3.57
C ARG A 269 12.86 -11.72 3.85
N LYS A 270 12.06 -12.49 4.60
CA LYS A 270 12.40 -13.86 4.99
C LYS A 270 12.15 -14.87 3.86
N GLY A 271 11.32 -14.51 2.89
CA GLY A 271 10.98 -15.36 1.76
C GLY A 271 9.55 -15.16 1.29
N THR A 272 9.14 -16.05 0.41
CA THR A 272 7.79 -16.08 -0.16
C THR A 272 7.00 -17.23 0.46
N THR A 273 5.76 -16.97 0.85
CA THR A 273 4.83 -17.97 1.39
C THR A 273 3.54 -17.93 0.59
N VAL A 274 2.99 -19.10 0.25
CA VAL A 274 1.69 -19.19 -0.42
C VAL A 274 0.57 -18.89 0.57
N LEU A 275 -0.41 -18.10 0.15
CA LEU A 275 -1.57 -17.73 0.95
C LEU A 275 -2.76 -18.65 0.62
N ALA A 276 -3.40 -19.16 1.68
CA ALA A 276 -4.69 -19.85 1.57
C ALA A 276 -5.77 -18.89 1.05
N SER A 277 -6.84 -19.40 0.43
CA SER A 277 -7.86 -18.59 -0.24
C SER A 277 -8.47 -17.48 0.63
N GLY A 278 -8.77 -17.75 1.91
CA GLY A 278 -9.28 -16.73 2.85
C GLY A 278 -8.26 -15.71 3.36
N GLN A 279 -6.99 -15.82 2.94
CA GLN A 279 -5.91 -14.91 3.31
C GLN A 279 -5.36 -14.14 2.11
N ARG A 280 -5.96 -14.30 0.92
CA ARG A 280 -5.49 -13.60 -0.28
C ARG A 280 -6.00 -12.15 -0.25
N PRO A 281 -5.18 -11.16 -0.64
CA PRO A 281 -5.64 -9.78 -0.76
C PRO A 281 -6.56 -9.67 -1.96
N CYS A 282 -7.71 -9.03 -1.78
CA CYS A 282 -8.89 -9.21 -2.63
C CYS A 282 -9.36 -10.68 -2.71
#